data_AF-A0A0L6UGQ3-F1
#
_entry.id   AF-A0A0L6UGQ3-F1
#
_cell.length_a   1.000
_cell.length_b   1.000
_cell.length_c   1.000
_cell.angle_alpha   90.00
_cell.angle_beta   90.00
_cell.angle_gamma   90.00
#
_symmetry.space_group_name_H-M   'P 1'
#
loop_
_entity.id
_entity.type
_entity.pdbx_description
1 polymer ?
#
loop_
_entity_poly.entity_id
_entity_poly.type
_entity_poly.pdbx_seq_one_letter_code
_entity_poly.pdbx_strand_id
1 'polypeptide(L)' 'FHVSLLEPAKGLYPGKTHPPPEPVNVQDHLEWEVSCILDARLRKGKLQYLVEWAGHQSDEDQTSWEPANHL' A
#
# COMPACT_ATOMS: atom_id res chain seq x y z
N PHE A 1 -3.47 -12.82 31.52
CA PHE A 1 -3.29 -11.72 30.57
C PHE A 1 -3.46 -12.31 29.17
N HIS A 2 -4.53 -11.95 28.44
CA HIS A 2 -4.77 -12.49 27.09
C HIS A 2 -4.43 -11.44 26.04
N VAL A 3 -3.31 -11.64 25.35
CA VAL A 3 -2.83 -10.80 24.25
C VAL A 3 -3.78 -10.77 23.03
N SER A 4 -4.78 -11.66 22.98
CA SER A 4 -5.82 -11.73 21.94
C SER A 4 -6.90 -10.63 22.01
N LEU A 5 -6.91 -9.82 23.08
CA LEU A 5 -7.80 -8.67 23.26
C LEU A 5 -7.14 -7.33 22.86
N LEU A 6 -5.88 -7.37 22.39
CA LEU A 6 -5.15 -6.19 21.94
C LEU A 6 -5.35 -6.04 20.43
N GLU A 7 -6.11 -5.03 20.02
CA GLU A 7 -6.15 -4.60 18.63
C GLU A 7 -4.88 -3.80 18.30
N PRO A 8 -4.27 -3.98 17.11
CA PRO A 8 -3.15 -3.17 16.67
C PRO A 8 -3.54 -1.68 16.71
N ALA A 9 -2.73 -0.85 17.37
CA ALA A 9 -3.02 0.57 17.53
C ALA A 9 -3.06 1.27 16.17
N LYS A 10 -4.27 1.60 15.69
CA LYS A 10 -4.47 2.49 14.54
C LYS A 10 -4.50 3.94 15.04
N GLY A 11 -3.52 4.74 14.62
CA GLY A 11 -3.60 6.21 14.57
C GLY A 11 -4.08 6.95 15.83
N LEU A 12 -3.63 6.59 17.03
CA LEU A 12 -4.12 7.15 18.31
C LEU A 12 -3.79 8.64 18.58
N TYR A 13 -3.33 9.41 17.59
CA TYR A 13 -3.10 10.85 17.73
C TYR A 13 -3.87 11.60 16.63
N PRO A 14 -4.88 12.42 16.99
CA PRO A 14 -5.46 13.36 16.04
C PRO A 14 -4.35 14.26 15.49
N GLY A 15 -4.09 14.17 14.18
CA GLY A 15 -3.04 14.94 13.51
C GLY A 15 -1.74 14.19 13.18
N LYS A 16 -1.63 12.89 13.48
CA LYS A 16 -0.60 12.03 12.86
C LYS A 16 -1.21 11.23 11.72
N THR A 17 -1.41 11.88 10.59
CA THR A 17 -1.35 11.17 9.31
C THR A 17 0.06 10.59 9.22
N HIS A 18 0.18 9.25 9.13
CA HIS A 18 1.46 8.67 8.77
C HIS A 18 1.87 9.32 7.45
N PRO A 19 3.06 9.92 7.34
CA PRO A 19 3.49 10.47 6.07
C PRO A 19 3.43 9.36 5.02
N PRO A 20 3.11 9.67 3.75
CA PRO A 20 3.23 8.71 2.68
C PRO A 20 4.59 8.02 2.75
N PRO A 21 4.68 6.71 2.46
CA PRO A 21 5.93 5.98 2.48
C PRO A 21 6.95 6.70 1.60
N GLU A 22 8.15 6.90 2.16
CA GLU A 22 9.25 7.44 1.38
C GLU A 22 9.61 6.41 0.31
N PRO A 23 9.71 6.83 -0.96
CA PRO A 23 10.11 5.91 -2.00
C PRO A 23 11.59 5.55 -1.89
N VAL A 24 11.91 4.32 -2.26
CA VAL A 24 13.26 3.74 -2.24
C VAL A 24 13.92 3.90 -3.62
N ASN A 25 15.23 4.13 -3.64
CA ASN A 25 15.97 4.17 -4.90
C ASN A 25 16.40 2.74 -5.29
N VAL A 26 15.84 2.23 -6.38
CA VAL A 26 16.22 0.96 -7.02
C VAL A 26 16.75 1.31 -8.41
N GLN A 27 18.04 1.04 -8.66
CA GLN A 27 18.65 1.23 -9.98
C GLN A 27 18.47 2.65 -10.57
N ASP A 28 18.66 3.70 -9.76
CA ASP A 28 18.44 5.11 -10.14
C ASP A 28 16.96 5.47 -10.42
N HIS A 29 16.02 4.59 -10.07
CA HIS A 29 14.58 4.81 -10.14
C HIS A 29 13.97 4.86 -8.75
N LEU A 30 12.96 5.72 -8.60
CA LEU A 30 12.27 5.94 -7.34
C LEU A 30 11.04 5.04 -7.29
N GLU A 31 11.06 4.03 -6.44
CA GLU A 31 10.05 2.97 -6.34
C GLU A 31 9.43 2.92 -4.94
N TRP A 32 8.18 2.47 -4.83
CA TRP A 32 7.48 2.37 -3.55
C TRP A 32 7.35 0.91 -3.12
N GLU A 33 7.45 0.67 -1.81
CA GLU A 33 7.30 -0.67 -1.25
C GLU A 33 5.83 -1.11 -1.30
N VAL A 34 5.61 -2.27 -1.91
CA VAL A 34 4.31 -2.94 -2.00
C VAL A 34 4.18 -3.92 -0.85
N SER A 35 3.05 -3.86 -0.13
CA SER A 35 2.69 -4.84 0.90
C SER A 35 2.22 -6.15 0.25
N CYS A 36 1.22 -6.07 -0.63
CA CYS A 36 0.62 -7.24 -1.27
C CYS A 36 -0.07 -6.88 -2.59
N ILE A 37 -0.22 -7.86 -3.49
CA ILE A 37 -1.12 -7.76 -4.65
C ILE A 37 -2.45 -8.39 -4.25
N LEU A 38 -3.49 -7.58 -4.21
CA LEU A 38 -4.83 -7.99 -3.77
C LEU A 38 -5.64 -8.63 -4.90
N ASP A 39 -5.48 -8.13 -6.13
CA ASP A 39 -6.30 -8.57 -7.27
C ASP A 39 -5.59 -8.31 -8.61
N ALA A 40 -6.08 -8.94 -9.68
CA ALA A 40 -5.64 -8.73 -11.04
C ALA A 40 -6.85 -8.64 -11.98
N ARG A 41 -6.89 -7.63 -12.84
CA ARG A 41 -7.96 -7.44 -13.81
C ARG A 41 -7.44 -7.11 -15.20
N LEU A 42 -8.18 -7.53 -16.22
CA LEU A 42 -7.94 -7.14 -17.60
C LEU A 42 -8.90 -6.02 -18.00
N ARG A 43 -8.39 -4.81 -18.24
CA ARG A 43 -9.19 -3.65 -18.67
C ARG A 43 -8.74 -3.20 -20.06
N LYS A 44 -9.66 -3.26 -21.05
CA LYS A 44 -9.37 -2.88 -22.46
C LYS A 44 -8.15 -3.61 -23.04
N GLY A 45 -8.00 -4.89 -22.71
CA GLY A 45 -6.85 -5.72 -23.14
C GLY A 45 -5.53 -5.43 -22.41
N LYS A 46 -5.53 -4.58 -21.38
CA LYS A 46 -4.34 -4.30 -20.56
C LYS A 46 -4.51 -4.91 -19.18
N LEU A 47 -3.49 -5.64 -18.72
CA LEU A 47 -3.45 -6.23 -17.39
C LEU A 47 -3.12 -5.16 -16.36
N GLN A 48 -3.90 -5.13 -15.28
CA GLN A 48 -3.73 -4.24 -14.14
C GLN A 48 -3.77 -5.06 -12.86
N TYR A 49 -3.00 -4.65 -11.86
CA TYR A 49 -2.95 -5.27 -10.55
C TYR A 49 -3.43 -4.28 -9.49
N LEU A 50 -4.21 -4.76 -8.54
CA LEU A 50 -4.57 -4.00 -7.36
C LEU A 50 -3.45 -4.19 -6.34
N VAL A 51 -2.67 -3.14 -6.15
CA VAL A 51 -1.49 -3.10 -5.31
C VAL A 51 -1.89 -2.47 -3.98
N GLU A 52 -1.55 -3.13 -2.88
CA GLU A 52 -1.61 -2.59 -1.52
C GLU A 52 -0.25 -1.97 -1.18
N TRP A 53 -0.20 -0.68 -0.89
CA TRP A 53 1.02 0.03 -0.55
C TRP A 53 1.40 -0.14 0.92
N ALA A 54 2.67 -0.43 1.19
CA ALA A 54 3.16 -0.53 2.56
C ALA A 54 3.14 0.85 3.25
N GLY A 55 2.76 0.89 4.53
CA GLY A 55 2.80 2.12 5.34
C GLY A 55 1.61 3.09 5.17
N HIS A 56 0.68 2.83 4.25
CA HIS A 56 -0.58 3.58 4.17
C HIS A 56 -1.61 3.04 5.17
N GLN A 57 -1.96 3.85 6.19
CA GLN A 57 -3.00 3.52 7.18
C GLN A 57 -4.41 4.03 6.83
N SER A 58 -4.52 4.92 5.84
CA SER A 58 -5.81 5.42 5.36
C SER A 58 -6.35 4.48 4.27
N ASP A 59 -7.57 3.97 4.45
CA ASP A 59 -8.26 3.05 3.53
C ASP A 59 -8.30 3.58 2.08
N GLU A 60 -8.33 4.91 1.91
CA GLU A 60 -8.50 5.58 0.62
C GLU A 60 -7.24 5.54 -0.27
N ASP A 61 -6.04 5.59 0.32
CA ASP A 61 -4.76 5.62 -0.39
C ASP A 61 -3.97 4.30 -0.29
N GLN A 62 -4.51 3.32 0.44
CA GLN A 62 -3.84 2.05 0.69
C GLN A 62 -3.77 1.18 -0.57
N THR A 63 -4.72 1.31 -1.51
CA THR A 63 -4.78 0.45 -2.70
C THR A 63 -4.90 1.23 -4.01
N SER A 64 -4.09 0.87 -5.01
CA SER A 64 -4.13 1.46 -6.35
C SER A 64 -4.10 0.39 -7.44
N TRP A 65 -4.70 0.68 -8.59
CA TRP A 65 -4.63 -0.18 -9.78
C TRP A 65 -3.44 0.21 -10.65
N GLU A 66 -2.35 -0.54 -10.55
CA GLU A 66 -1.14 -0.33 -11.34
C GLU A 66 -1.13 -1.20 -12.61
N PRO A 67 -0.63 -0.69 -13.75
CA PRO A 67 -0.46 -1.49 -14.95
C PRO A 67 0.63 -2.55 -14.74
N ALA A 68 0.51 -3.68 -15.45
CA ALA A 68 1.51 -4.77 -15.39
C ALA A 68 2.94 -4.36 -15.76
N ASN A 69 3.13 -3.20 -16.41
CA ASN A 69 4.45 -2.68 -16.77
C ASN A 69 5.14 -1.92 -15.61
N HIS A 70 4.46 -1.72 -14.48
CA HIS A 70 5.01 -1.05 -13.28
C HIS A 70 5.41 -2.05 -12.18
N LEU A 71 5.15 -3.35 -12.38
CA LEU A 71 5.66 -4.44 -11.54
C LEU A 71 6.89 -5.05 -12.19
#